data_AF-A0A7C1AGK5-F1
#
_entry.id   AF-A0A7C1AGK5-F1
#
_cell.length_a   1.000
_cell.length_b   1.000
_cell.length_c   1.000
_cell.angle_alpha   90.00
_cell.angle_beta   90.00
_cell.angle_gamma   90.00
#
_symmetry.space_group_name_H-M   'P 1'
#
loop_
_entity.id
_entity.type
_entity.pdbx_description
1 polymer ?
#
loop_
_entity_poly.entity_id
_entity_poly.type
_entity_poly.pdbx_seq_one_letter_code
_entity_poly.pdbx_strand_id
1 'polypeptide(L)'
;MNVKKIYTYKRKAITLLELIVVIIILSLLVGTLGPVVVSQLKRSCIVATKNKMEALNEALQLYYECQFDLPDDLTDLEPEYIRSREYSGDYKEDAWRNTIAYNRVDSKTATLTSYGPNRTSGGGDDIVYYVDCSRIFREYKRKTQEALRVVSKSAMEYLQDGNSLTSSTTTEDFSSYLPSGDYVYDPWGKKSNPGAKRGNGQSYHYDTTKKTFYSCGPDGTCGNSDDIYPSGVP
;
A
#
# COMPACT_ATOMS: atom_id res chain seq x y z
N MET A 1 -72.15 23.84 -44.87
CA MET A 1 -71.37 24.96 -44.32
C MET A 1 -71.01 24.59 -42.88
N ASN A 2 -69.76 24.20 -42.62
CA ASN A 2 -69.35 23.51 -41.37
C ASN A 2 -68.76 24.55 -40.40
N VAL A 3 -69.44 24.81 -39.28
CA VAL A 3 -69.02 25.82 -38.31
C VAL A 3 -68.02 25.20 -37.33
N LYS A 4 -66.77 25.68 -37.39
CA LYS A 4 -65.68 25.28 -36.48
C LYS A 4 -66.01 25.77 -35.06
N LYS A 5 -66.21 24.86 -34.09
CA LYS A 5 -66.30 25.23 -32.67
C LYS A 5 -64.93 25.69 -32.17
N ILE A 6 -64.81 26.97 -31.83
CA ILE A 6 -63.62 27.55 -31.19
C ILE A 6 -63.73 27.27 -29.68
N TYR A 7 -62.85 26.42 -29.16
CA TYR A 7 -62.76 26.17 -27.72
C TYR A 7 -62.01 27.33 -27.05
N THR A 8 -62.72 28.17 -26.31
CA THR A 8 -62.14 29.27 -25.54
C THR A 8 -61.42 28.72 -24.31
N TYR A 9 -60.08 28.74 -24.33
CA TYR A 9 -59.29 28.35 -23.16
C TYR A 9 -59.44 29.41 -22.06
N LYS A 10 -60.15 29.07 -20.97
CA LYS A 10 -60.23 29.92 -19.78
C LYS A 10 -58.83 29.98 -19.16
N ARG A 11 -58.13 31.10 -19.34
CA ARG A 11 -56.89 31.38 -18.60
C ARG A 11 -57.26 31.58 -17.13
N LYS A 12 -56.97 30.58 -16.29
CA LYS A 12 -56.97 30.77 -14.83
C LYS A 12 -55.74 31.60 -14.50
N ALA A 13 -55.96 32.83 -14.05
CA ALA A 13 -54.89 33.64 -13.48
C ALA A 13 -54.55 33.07 -12.09
N ILE A 14 -53.29 32.74 -11.86
CA ILE A 14 -52.79 32.36 -10.53
C ILE A 14 -52.91 33.59 -9.63
N THR A 15 -53.42 33.39 -8.41
CA THR A 15 -53.53 34.49 -7.44
C THR A 15 -52.19 34.74 -6.75
N LEU A 16 -51.91 35.98 -6.38
CA LEU A 16 -50.67 36.36 -5.67
C LEU A 16 -50.55 35.59 -4.34
N LEU A 17 -51.67 35.35 -3.65
CA LEU A 17 -51.73 34.58 -2.41
C LEU A 17 -51.30 33.11 -2.60
N GLU A 18 -51.76 32.48 -3.68
CA GLU A 18 -51.39 31.09 -4.00
C GLU A 18 -49.88 30.96 -4.25
N LEU A 19 -49.29 31.93 -4.96
CA LEU A 19 -47.84 31.98 -5.15
C LEU A 19 -47.09 32.15 -3.81
N ILE A 20 -47.55 33.06 -2.94
CA ILE A 20 -46.92 33.30 -1.63
C ILE A 20 -46.97 32.05 -0.74
N VAL A 21 -48.11 31.38 -0.68
CA VAL A 21 -48.25 30.15 0.13
C VAL A 21 -47.33 29.05 -0.39
N VAL A 22 -47.23 28.88 -1.71
CA VAL A 22 -46.34 27.88 -2.33
C VAL A 22 -44.88 28.18 -2.01
N ILE A 23 -44.40 29.42 -2.17
CA ILE A 23 -42.99 29.72 -1.87
C ILE A 23 -42.66 29.58 -0.37
N ILE A 24 -43.62 29.85 0.53
CA ILE A 24 -43.44 29.63 1.97
C ILE A 24 -43.28 28.13 2.25
N ILE A 25 -44.18 27.30 1.72
CA ILE A 25 -44.11 25.84 1.91
C ILE A 25 -42.81 25.27 1.30
N LEU A 26 -42.41 25.73 0.12
CA LEU A 26 -41.14 25.33 -0.50
C LEU A 26 -39.92 25.74 0.35
N SER A 27 -39.94 26.94 0.90
CA SER A 27 -38.85 27.42 1.76
C SER A 27 -38.72 26.60 3.04
N LEU A 28 -39.84 26.21 3.66
CA LEU A 28 -39.87 25.34 4.83
C LEU A 28 -39.37 23.93 4.51
N LEU A 29 -39.75 23.38 3.35
CA LEU A 29 -39.26 22.07 2.90
C LEU A 29 -37.76 22.07 2.65
N VAL A 30 -37.25 23.07 1.92
CA VAL A 30 -35.80 23.19 1.66
C VAL A 30 -35.02 23.42 2.96
N GLY A 31 -35.54 24.28 3.84
CA GLY A 31 -34.89 24.55 5.13
C GLY A 31 -34.79 23.33 6.05
N THR A 32 -35.78 22.44 6.02
CA THR A 32 -35.78 21.22 6.84
C THR A 32 -34.95 20.08 6.25
N LEU A 33 -34.98 19.89 4.92
CA LEU A 33 -34.29 18.78 4.26
C LEU A 33 -32.80 19.08 3.95
N GLY A 34 -32.42 20.34 3.78
CA GLY A 34 -31.06 20.74 3.39
C GLY A 34 -29.94 20.16 4.26
N PRO A 35 -29.96 20.35 5.60
CA PRO A 35 -28.90 19.85 6.48
C PRO A 35 -28.74 18.32 6.44
N VAL A 36 -29.85 17.59 6.29
CA VAL A 36 -29.85 16.11 6.23
C VAL A 36 -29.09 15.64 5.00
N VAL A 37 -29.38 16.21 3.83
CA VAL A 37 -28.70 15.83 2.57
C VAL A 37 -27.20 16.10 2.66
N VAL A 38 -26.79 17.27 3.15
CA VAL A 38 -25.37 17.62 3.30
C VAL A 38 -24.65 16.65 4.25
N SER A 39 -25.30 16.27 5.36
CA SER A 39 -24.70 15.32 6.31
C SER A 39 -24.51 13.93 5.71
N GLN A 40 -25.44 13.47 4.87
CA GLN A 40 -25.36 12.16 4.20
C GLN A 40 -24.30 12.15 3.10
N LEU A 41 -24.16 13.24 2.35
CA LEU A 41 -23.08 13.41 1.39
C LEU A 41 -21.72 13.36 2.09
N LYS A 42 -21.55 14.11 3.19
CA LYS A 42 -20.30 14.10 3.97
C LYS A 42 -19.94 12.68 4.45
N ARG A 43 -20.90 11.93 4.99
CA ARG A 43 -20.69 10.55 5.42
C ARG A 43 -20.30 9.64 4.27
N SER A 44 -20.99 9.76 3.13
CA SER A 44 -20.71 8.98 1.93
C SER A 44 -19.30 9.27 1.39
N CYS A 45 -18.88 10.53 1.38
CA CYS A 45 -17.53 10.93 1.00
C CYS A 45 -16.48 10.33 1.94
N ILE A 46 -16.68 10.39 3.27
CA ILE A 46 -15.76 9.78 4.24
C ILE A 46 -15.61 8.28 3.98
N VAL A 47 -16.71 7.56 3.75
CA VAL A 47 -16.69 6.12 3.48
C VAL A 47 -15.98 5.83 2.16
N ALA A 48 -16.28 6.58 1.10
CA ALA A 48 -15.62 6.42 -0.19
C ALA A 48 -14.10 6.66 -0.10
N THR A 49 -13.67 7.73 0.58
CA THR A 49 -12.26 8.01 0.83
C THR A 49 -11.58 6.88 1.60
N LYS A 50 -12.21 6.37 2.67
CA LYS A 50 -11.66 5.25 3.43
C LYS A 50 -11.49 3.99 2.59
N ASN A 51 -12.47 3.66 1.75
CA ASN A 51 -12.38 2.50 0.85
C ASN A 51 -11.22 2.65 -0.15
N LYS A 52 -11.00 3.85 -0.68
CA LYS A 52 -9.84 4.12 -1.56
C LYS A 52 -8.51 4.01 -0.81
N MET A 53 -8.42 4.56 0.40
CA MET A 53 -7.21 4.47 1.22
C MET A 53 -6.90 3.03 1.65
N GLU A 54 -7.93 2.21 1.93
CA GLU A 54 -7.77 0.78 2.20
C GLU A 54 -7.19 0.05 0.98
N ALA A 55 -7.74 0.29 -0.21
CA ALA A 55 -7.21 -0.29 -1.45
C ALA A 55 -5.76 0.13 -1.73
N LEU A 56 -5.42 1.40 -1.48
CA LEU A 56 -4.03 1.89 -1.56
C LEU A 56 -3.13 1.17 -0.55
N ASN A 57 -3.59 0.97 0.69
CA ASN A 57 -2.84 0.25 1.72
C ASN A 57 -2.59 -1.21 1.32
N GLU A 58 -3.59 -1.90 0.78
CA GLU A 58 -3.44 -3.27 0.25
C GLU A 58 -2.42 -3.30 -0.89
N ALA A 59 -2.49 -2.36 -1.83
CA ALA A 59 -1.55 -2.25 -2.94
C ALA A 59 -0.11 -1.96 -2.45
N LEU A 60 0.07 -1.08 -1.47
CA LEU A 60 1.38 -0.77 -0.88
C LEU A 60 1.97 -1.98 -0.14
N GLN A 61 1.15 -2.73 0.59
CA GLN A 61 1.61 -3.97 1.23
C GLN A 61 2.01 -5.03 0.20
N LEU A 62 1.27 -5.14 -0.90
CA LEU A 62 1.58 -6.05 -1.99
C LEU A 62 2.86 -5.65 -2.74
N TYR A 63 3.08 -4.35 -2.93
CA TYR A 63 4.32 -3.79 -3.46
C TYR A 63 5.49 -4.13 -2.55
N TYR A 64 5.35 -3.89 -1.24
CA TYR A 64 6.37 -4.26 -0.25
C TYR A 64 6.67 -5.77 -0.26
N GLU A 65 5.67 -6.63 -0.42
CA GLU A 65 5.91 -8.07 -0.53
C GLU A 65 6.76 -8.43 -1.75
N CYS A 66 6.64 -7.67 -2.83
CA CYS A 66 7.37 -7.92 -4.08
C CYS A 66 8.77 -7.32 -4.08
N GLN A 67 8.93 -6.09 -3.57
CA GLN A 67 10.17 -5.32 -3.68
C GLN A 67 10.96 -5.21 -2.37
N PHE A 68 10.34 -5.52 -1.23
CA PHE A 68 10.83 -5.26 0.13
C PHE A 68 11.16 -3.80 0.44
N ASP A 69 10.63 -2.91 -0.37
CA ASP A 69 10.65 -1.49 -0.14
C ASP A 69 9.29 -0.90 -0.48
N LEU A 70 8.94 0.21 0.16
CA LEU A 70 7.78 1.00 -0.24
C LEU A 70 8.16 1.93 -1.40
N PRO A 71 7.23 2.20 -2.33
CA PRO A 71 7.52 3.04 -3.47
C PRO A 71 7.75 4.50 -3.04
N ASP A 72 8.48 5.25 -3.86
CA ASP A 72 8.64 6.69 -3.65
C ASP A 72 7.39 7.46 -4.10
N ASP A 73 6.67 6.94 -5.10
CA ASP A 73 5.46 7.55 -5.62
C ASP A 73 4.33 6.51 -5.80
N LEU A 74 3.06 6.93 -5.61
CA LEU A 74 1.91 6.05 -5.80
C LEU A 74 1.67 5.64 -7.27
N THR A 75 2.37 6.24 -8.23
CA THR A 75 2.41 5.82 -9.63
C THR A 75 3.10 4.46 -9.82
N ASP A 76 4.07 4.11 -8.96
CA ASP A 76 4.77 2.81 -9.03
C ASP A 76 3.86 1.61 -8.70
N LEU A 77 2.66 1.87 -8.19
CA LEU A 77 1.65 0.85 -7.95
C LEU A 77 0.92 0.44 -9.24
N GLU A 78 0.98 1.25 -10.29
CA GLU A 78 0.28 0.97 -11.55
C GLU A 78 1.16 0.21 -12.55
N PRO A 79 0.56 -0.69 -13.35
CA PRO A 79 -0.78 -1.28 -13.21
C PRO A 79 -0.81 -2.53 -12.30
N GLU A 80 0.35 -3.01 -11.84
CA GLU A 80 0.49 -4.36 -11.27
C GLU A 80 -0.14 -4.51 -9.88
N TYR A 81 -0.07 -3.47 -9.04
CA TYR A 81 -0.47 -3.51 -7.64
C TYR A 81 -1.82 -2.85 -7.40
N ILE A 82 -2.17 -1.85 -8.22
CA ILE A 82 -3.49 -1.24 -8.25
C ILE A 82 -3.94 -1.01 -9.69
N ARG A 83 -5.18 -1.41 -9.98
CA ARG A 83 -5.80 -1.20 -11.29
C ARG A 83 -6.57 0.09 -11.28
N SER A 84 -5.96 1.19 -11.73
CA SER A 84 -6.62 2.49 -11.75
C SER A 84 -7.94 2.54 -12.52
N ARG A 85 -8.13 1.67 -13.52
CA ARG A 85 -9.43 1.52 -14.22
C ARG A 85 -10.58 1.15 -13.28
N GLU A 86 -10.32 0.33 -12.25
CA GLU A 86 -11.34 -0.07 -11.26
C GLU A 86 -11.78 1.12 -10.39
N TYR A 87 -10.94 2.16 -10.34
CA TYR A 87 -11.18 3.42 -9.64
C TYR A 87 -11.35 4.60 -10.60
N SER A 88 -11.78 4.38 -11.86
CA SER A 88 -11.97 5.47 -12.84
C SER A 88 -10.77 6.43 -13.02
N GLY A 89 -9.55 5.99 -12.70
CA GLY A 89 -8.34 6.82 -12.71
C GLY A 89 -8.15 7.74 -11.50
N ASP A 90 -9.03 7.72 -10.51
CA ASP A 90 -9.08 8.68 -9.39
C ASP A 90 -8.64 8.08 -8.03
N TYR A 91 -7.91 6.98 -8.05
CA TYR A 91 -7.50 6.25 -6.83
C TYR A 91 -6.59 7.09 -5.91
N LYS A 92 -5.88 8.08 -6.47
CA LYS A 92 -5.06 9.06 -5.72
C LYS A 92 -5.88 10.19 -5.13
N GLU A 93 -7.16 10.31 -5.47
CA GLU A 93 -8.02 11.39 -5.02
C GLU A 93 -9.01 10.91 -3.97
N ASP A 94 -9.23 11.73 -2.95
CA ASP A 94 -10.32 11.53 -2.01
C ASP A 94 -11.69 11.85 -2.66
N ALA A 95 -12.78 11.61 -1.92
CA ALA A 95 -14.13 11.87 -2.43
C ALA A 95 -14.46 13.36 -2.63
N TRP A 96 -13.59 14.28 -2.21
CA TRP A 96 -13.70 15.73 -2.42
C TRP A 96 -12.79 16.23 -3.55
N ARG A 97 -12.16 15.31 -4.29
CA ARG A 97 -11.22 15.54 -5.39
C ARG A 97 -9.94 16.25 -4.96
N ASN A 98 -9.49 15.97 -3.74
CA ASN A 98 -8.15 16.34 -3.32
C ASN A 98 -7.23 15.14 -3.43
N THR A 99 -6.00 15.36 -3.86
CA THR A 99 -4.97 14.33 -3.86
C THR A 99 -4.68 13.87 -2.43
N ILE A 100 -4.66 12.56 -2.22
CA ILE A 100 -4.23 11.91 -1.00
C ILE A 100 -2.72 12.14 -0.85
N ALA A 101 -2.31 12.74 0.26
CA ALA A 101 -0.91 12.94 0.57
C ALA A 101 -0.29 11.60 1.01
N TYR A 102 0.71 11.14 0.26
CA TYR A 102 1.53 9.98 0.61
C TYR A 102 2.85 10.46 1.20
N ASN A 103 3.20 9.96 2.38
CA ASN A 103 4.46 10.28 3.05
C ASN A 103 5.11 8.99 3.55
N ARG A 104 6.16 8.55 2.85
CA ARG A 104 7.02 7.43 3.20
C ARG A 104 7.96 7.83 4.33
N VAL A 105 7.91 7.09 5.44
CA VAL A 105 8.77 7.34 6.61
C VAL A 105 10.05 6.51 6.51
N ASP A 106 9.92 5.23 6.17
CA ASP A 106 11.02 4.33 5.92
C ASP A 106 10.63 3.28 4.85
N SER A 107 11.42 2.21 4.71
CA SER A 107 11.11 1.14 3.76
C SER A 107 9.85 0.34 4.05
N LYS A 108 9.31 0.41 5.28
CA LYS A 108 8.22 -0.45 5.77
C LYS A 108 6.98 0.34 6.16
N THR A 109 7.12 1.62 6.45
CA THR A 109 6.10 2.46 7.05
C THR A 109 5.86 3.73 6.24
N ALA A 110 4.59 4.06 6.06
CA ALA A 110 4.16 5.27 5.38
C ALA A 110 2.82 5.75 5.96
N THR A 111 2.44 6.97 5.58
CA THR A 111 1.14 7.55 5.91
C THR A 111 0.41 8.00 4.65
N LEU A 112 -0.88 7.72 4.60
CA LEU A 112 -1.81 8.28 3.62
C LEU A 112 -2.70 9.26 4.35
N THR A 113 -2.82 10.49 3.84
CA THR A 113 -3.65 11.54 4.46
C THR A 113 -4.59 12.16 3.43
N SER A 114 -5.89 12.14 3.70
CA SER A 114 -6.88 13.01 3.03
C SER A 114 -7.18 14.20 3.92
N TYR A 115 -7.11 15.41 3.36
CA TYR A 115 -7.43 16.66 4.04
C TYR A 115 -8.93 16.97 4.05
N GLY A 116 -9.77 15.99 3.72
CA GLY A 116 -11.21 16.14 3.87
C GLY A 116 -11.84 17.30 3.06
N PRO A 117 -13.03 17.77 3.48
CA PRO A 117 -13.71 18.87 2.81
C PRO A 117 -13.02 20.23 2.96
N ASN A 118 -12.21 20.45 4.01
CA ASN A 118 -11.52 21.72 4.22
C ASN A 118 -10.27 21.89 3.32
N ARG A 119 -9.79 20.79 2.72
CA ARG A 119 -8.61 20.72 1.82
C ARG A 119 -7.30 21.20 2.43
N THR A 120 -7.24 21.28 3.75
CA THR A 120 -6.16 21.88 4.52
C THR A 120 -5.76 20.92 5.62
N SER A 121 -4.45 20.70 5.80
CA SER A 121 -3.98 19.86 6.90
C SER A 121 -4.37 20.46 8.25
N GLY A 122 -4.86 19.61 9.15
CA GLY A 122 -5.41 19.99 10.44
C GLY A 122 -6.90 20.35 10.35
N GLY A 123 -7.48 20.83 11.46
CA GLY A 123 -8.90 21.22 11.51
C GLY A 123 -9.88 20.10 11.87
N GLY A 124 -9.40 18.86 12.04
CA GLY A 124 -10.16 17.75 12.65
C GLY A 124 -11.04 16.94 11.68
N ASP A 125 -10.95 17.21 10.38
CA ASP A 125 -11.61 16.45 9.30
C ASP A 125 -10.64 15.60 8.46
N ASP A 126 -9.34 15.66 8.77
CA ASP A 126 -8.31 14.82 8.16
C ASP A 126 -8.57 13.34 8.44
N ILE A 127 -8.40 12.53 7.40
CA ILE A 127 -8.43 11.07 7.49
C ILE A 127 -7.01 10.57 7.27
N VAL A 128 -6.40 10.03 8.32
CA VAL A 128 -5.04 9.49 8.29
C VAL A 128 -5.10 7.97 8.35
N TYR A 129 -4.36 7.32 7.44
CA TYR A 129 -4.19 5.88 7.39
C TYR A 129 -2.71 5.56 7.54
N TYR A 130 -2.38 4.65 8.47
CA TYR A 130 -1.01 4.21 8.73
C TYR A 130 -0.74 2.89 7.99
N VAL A 131 0.25 2.91 7.11
CA VAL A 131 0.71 1.74 6.38
C VAL A 131 1.88 1.15 7.16
N ASP A 132 1.78 -0.12 7.58
CA ASP A 132 2.84 -0.84 8.31
C ASP A 132 3.09 -2.24 7.72
N CYS A 133 4.23 -2.39 7.05
CA CYS A 133 4.68 -3.63 6.46
C CYS A 133 5.62 -4.44 7.38
N SER A 134 5.80 -4.03 8.64
CA SER A 134 6.71 -4.68 9.60
C SER A 134 6.37 -6.14 9.88
N ARG A 135 5.10 -6.54 9.69
CA ARG A 135 4.70 -7.95 9.78
C ARG A 135 5.37 -8.81 8.70
N ILE A 136 5.37 -8.33 7.45
CA ILE A 136 5.99 -9.02 6.31
C ILE A 136 7.50 -9.10 6.53
N PHE A 137 8.13 -7.97 6.89
CA PHE A 137 9.57 -7.94 7.20
C PHE A 137 9.97 -8.96 8.28
N ARG A 138 9.24 -9.01 9.40
CA ARG A 138 9.53 -9.96 10.50
C ARG A 138 9.44 -11.41 10.06
N GLU A 139 8.50 -11.75 9.18
CA GLU A 139 8.37 -13.11 8.64
C GLU A 139 9.62 -13.51 7.86
N TYR A 140 10.07 -12.65 6.93
CA TYR A 140 11.24 -12.92 6.11
C TYR A 140 12.52 -12.91 6.92
N LYS A 141 12.67 -11.96 7.86
CA LYS A 141 13.77 -11.96 8.83
C LYS A 141 13.85 -13.30 9.59
N ARG A 142 12.71 -13.86 10.03
CA ARG A 142 12.69 -15.17 10.70
C ARG A 142 13.18 -16.29 9.77
N LYS A 143 12.74 -16.31 8.50
CA LYS A 143 13.19 -17.27 7.49
C LYS A 143 14.70 -17.16 7.26
N THR A 144 15.23 -15.94 7.16
CA THR A 144 16.67 -15.69 7.02
C THR A 144 17.45 -16.21 8.22
N GLN A 145 16.97 -15.97 9.44
CA GLN A 145 17.60 -16.50 10.66
C GLN A 145 17.65 -18.02 10.70
N GLU A 146 16.59 -18.68 10.24
CA GLU A 146 16.52 -20.14 10.17
C GLU A 146 17.50 -20.69 9.13
N ALA A 147 17.53 -20.10 7.93
CA ALA A 147 18.47 -20.47 6.87
C ALA A 147 19.92 -20.26 7.29
N LEU A 148 20.25 -19.17 7.98
CA LEU A 148 21.59 -18.91 8.51
C LEU A 148 22.10 -20.01 9.46
N ARG A 149 21.22 -20.64 10.23
CA ARG A 149 21.60 -21.79 11.09
C ARG A 149 22.01 -23.00 10.25
N VAL A 150 21.26 -23.26 9.17
CA VAL A 150 21.55 -24.35 8.23
C VAL A 150 22.87 -24.07 7.50
N VAL A 151 23.01 -22.87 6.95
CA VAL A 151 24.23 -22.41 6.26
C VAL A 151 25.45 -22.53 7.17
N SER A 152 25.34 -22.08 8.42
CA SER A 152 26.45 -22.18 9.38
C SER A 152 26.84 -23.63 9.68
N LYS A 153 25.86 -24.54 9.76
CA LYS A 153 26.12 -25.98 9.95
C LYS A 153 26.84 -26.57 8.73
N SER A 154 26.33 -26.32 7.51
CA SER A 154 26.96 -26.80 6.28
C SER A 154 28.37 -26.24 6.08
N ALA A 155 28.61 -24.98 6.48
CA ALA A 155 29.94 -24.40 6.44
C ALA A 155 30.94 -25.11 7.38
N MET A 156 30.48 -25.67 8.50
CA MET A 156 31.36 -26.49 9.37
C MET A 156 31.76 -27.79 8.68
N GLU A 157 30.84 -28.43 7.95
CA GLU A 157 31.12 -29.63 7.16
C GLU A 157 32.12 -29.31 6.04
N TYR A 158 31.93 -28.18 5.34
CA TYR A 158 32.88 -27.68 4.34
C TYR A 158 34.29 -27.47 4.91
N LEU A 159 34.41 -26.94 6.12
CA LEU A 159 35.71 -26.77 6.81
C LEU A 159 36.33 -28.10 7.25
N GLN A 160 35.52 -29.09 7.64
CA GLN A 160 36.01 -30.42 8.06
C GLN A 160 36.70 -31.16 6.90
N ASP A 161 36.24 -30.93 5.67
CA ASP A 161 36.85 -31.49 4.46
C ASP A 161 38.15 -30.77 4.02
N GLY A 162 38.66 -29.86 4.86
CA GLY A 162 39.95 -29.18 4.67
C GLY A 162 39.88 -27.90 3.86
N ASN A 163 38.67 -27.42 3.51
CA ASN A 163 38.50 -26.16 2.81
C ASN A 163 38.67 -24.96 3.76
N SER A 164 38.73 -23.75 3.20
CA SER A 164 38.93 -22.50 3.96
C SER A 164 37.83 -21.48 3.64
N LEU A 165 37.42 -20.71 4.64
CA LEU A 165 36.48 -19.60 4.50
C LEU A 165 37.24 -18.27 4.47
N THR A 166 37.01 -17.48 3.43
CA THR A 166 37.59 -16.13 3.22
C THR A 166 36.48 -15.09 3.15
N SER A 167 36.82 -13.80 3.10
CA SER A 167 35.83 -12.72 2.99
C SER A 167 35.05 -12.72 1.67
N SER A 168 35.53 -13.45 0.66
CA SER A 168 34.83 -13.66 -0.60
C SER A 168 33.94 -14.90 -0.59
N THR A 169 34.01 -15.73 0.46
CA THR A 169 33.24 -16.97 0.50
C THR A 169 31.76 -16.69 0.62
N THR A 170 31.00 -17.35 -0.26
CA THR A 170 29.54 -17.33 -0.26
C THR A 170 28.97 -18.76 -0.21
N THR A 171 27.67 -18.89 -0.01
CA THR A 171 26.96 -20.17 -0.11
C THR A 171 27.03 -20.83 -1.48
N GLU A 172 27.38 -20.11 -2.55
CA GLU A 172 27.60 -20.73 -3.86
C GLU A 172 28.84 -21.63 -3.85
N ASP A 173 29.90 -21.21 -3.14
CA ASP A 173 31.19 -21.91 -3.09
C ASP A 173 31.10 -23.30 -2.43
N PHE A 174 30.15 -23.49 -1.51
CA PHE A 174 29.91 -24.76 -0.81
C PHE A 174 28.48 -25.27 -0.98
N SER A 175 27.84 -24.91 -2.10
CA SER A 175 26.46 -25.29 -2.40
C SER A 175 26.20 -26.81 -2.37
N SER A 176 27.22 -27.64 -2.64
CA SER A 176 27.14 -29.11 -2.52
C SER A 176 26.97 -29.63 -1.10
N TYR A 177 27.30 -28.82 -0.08
CA TYR A 177 27.16 -29.15 1.34
C TYR A 177 25.82 -28.65 1.91
N LEU A 178 25.06 -27.89 1.12
CA LEU A 178 23.74 -27.42 1.53
C LEU A 178 22.69 -28.52 1.32
N PRO A 179 21.71 -28.65 2.23
CA PRO A 179 20.69 -29.70 2.13
C PRO A 179 19.67 -29.47 1.00
N SER A 180 19.56 -28.25 0.49
CA SER A 180 18.70 -27.86 -0.64
C SER A 180 19.26 -26.61 -1.31
N GLY A 181 18.94 -26.43 -2.60
CA GLY A 181 19.20 -25.19 -3.34
C GLY A 181 18.52 -23.96 -2.73
N ASP A 182 17.47 -24.16 -1.90
CA ASP A 182 16.76 -23.09 -1.20
C ASP A 182 17.63 -22.35 -0.17
N TYR A 183 18.77 -22.92 0.23
CA TYR A 183 19.71 -22.30 1.17
C TYR A 183 20.89 -21.63 0.49
N VAL A 184 20.96 -21.69 -0.84
CA VAL A 184 22.01 -21.01 -1.61
C VAL A 184 21.78 -19.50 -1.57
N TYR A 185 20.53 -19.07 -1.71
CA TYR A 185 20.13 -17.67 -1.75
C TYR A 185 19.23 -17.33 -0.57
N ASP A 186 19.33 -16.09 -0.10
CA ASP A 186 18.48 -15.56 0.94
C ASP A 186 17.04 -15.33 0.43
N PRO A 187 16.05 -15.20 1.33
CA PRO A 187 14.65 -15.13 0.93
C PRO A 187 14.23 -13.74 0.42
N TRP A 188 15.16 -12.79 0.29
CA TRP A 188 14.90 -11.39 -0.06
C TRP A 188 14.88 -11.11 -1.57
N GLY A 189 14.90 -12.14 -2.41
CA GLY A 189 14.75 -11.98 -3.85
C GLY A 189 13.47 -11.25 -4.24
N LYS A 190 13.50 -10.43 -5.29
CA LYS A 190 12.34 -9.61 -5.70
C LYS A 190 11.38 -10.37 -6.60
N LYS A 191 10.11 -9.92 -6.68
CA LYS A 191 9.11 -10.39 -7.65
C LYS A 191 8.94 -9.35 -8.75
N SER A 192 8.75 -9.78 -10.00
CA SER A 192 8.43 -8.86 -11.10
C SER A 192 7.04 -8.25 -10.98
N ASN A 193 6.09 -9.01 -10.44
CA ASN A 193 4.70 -8.61 -10.27
C ASN A 193 4.03 -9.48 -9.19
N PRO A 194 2.86 -9.07 -8.67
CA PRO A 194 2.08 -9.90 -7.77
C PRO A 194 1.79 -11.28 -8.35
N GLY A 195 1.96 -12.32 -7.52
CA GLY A 195 1.78 -13.71 -7.92
C GLY A 195 2.92 -14.33 -8.74
N ALA A 196 3.91 -13.56 -9.17
CA ALA A 196 5.10 -14.11 -9.82
C ALA A 196 5.92 -14.96 -8.83
N LYS A 197 6.67 -15.92 -9.38
CA LYS A 197 7.70 -16.62 -8.61
C LYS A 197 8.72 -15.59 -8.13
N ARG A 198 9.12 -15.72 -6.87
CA ARG A 198 10.18 -14.88 -6.31
C ARG A 198 11.49 -15.24 -7.00
N GLY A 199 12.25 -14.23 -7.44
CA GLY A 199 13.61 -14.43 -7.92
C GLY A 199 14.54 -14.89 -6.79
N ASN A 200 15.74 -15.29 -7.15
CA ASN A 200 16.76 -15.59 -6.15
C ASN A 200 17.13 -14.29 -5.41
N GLY A 201 17.32 -14.39 -4.10
CA GLY A 201 17.93 -13.34 -3.30
C GLY A 201 19.45 -13.30 -3.47
N GLN A 202 20.14 -12.72 -2.51
CA GLN A 202 21.60 -12.74 -2.49
C GLN A 202 22.11 -14.02 -1.84
N SER A 203 23.27 -14.49 -2.27
CA SER A 203 23.96 -15.57 -1.56
C SER A 203 24.34 -15.11 -0.15
N TYR A 204 24.46 -16.02 0.80
CA TYR A 204 24.94 -15.68 2.12
C TYR A 204 26.45 -15.46 2.09
N HIS A 205 26.93 -14.39 2.73
CA HIS A 205 28.33 -14.00 2.72
C HIS A 205 29.02 -14.35 4.04
N TYR A 206 30.29 -14.75 3.98
CA TYR A 206 31.08 -15.00 5.18
C TYR A 206 31.73 -13.72 5.69
N ASP A 207 31.43 -13.35 6.94
CA ASP A 207 32.09 -12.28 7.67
C ASP A 207 33.32 -12.84 8.40
N THR A 208 34.51 -12.46 7.93
CA THR A 208 35.78 -12.90 8.53
C THR A 208 36.05 -12.31 9.91
N THR A 209 35.42 -11.19 10.26
CA THR A 209 35.57 -10.53 11.56
C THR A 209 34.70 -11.21 12.59
N LYS A 210 33.42 -11.42 12.25
CA LYS A 210 32.44 -12.06 13.13
C LYS A 210 32.45 -13.58 13.07
N LYS A 211 33.22 -14.16 12.13
CA LYS A 211 33.36 -15.62 11.91
C LYS A 211 32.01 -16.30 11.68
N THR A 212 31.15 -15.67 10.89
CA THR A 212 29.79 -16.14 10.67
C THR A 212 29.29 -15.77 9.28
N PHE A 213 28.26 -16.48 8.81
CA PHE A 213 27.55 -16.09 7.60
C PHE A 213 26.48 -15.05 7.91
N TYR A 214 26.21 -14.16 6.97
CA TYR A 214 25.14 -13.17 7.03
C TYR A 214 24.42 -13.06 5.68
N SER A 215 23.22 -12.50 5.70
CA SER A 215 22.46 -12.14 4.49
C SER A 215 22.54 -10.64 4.28
N CYS A 216 22.55 -10.22 3.02
CA CYS A 216 22.61 -8.81 2.61
C CYS A 216 21.27 -8.08 2.74
N GLY A 217 20.33 -8.69 3.45
CA GLY A 217 19.08 -8.05 3.81
C GLY A 217 18.11 -7.81 2.65
N PRO A 218 17.01 -7.11 2.95
CA PRO A 218 15.98 -6.78 1.97
C PRO A 218 16.44 -5.93 0.79
N ASP A 219 17.43 -5.05 0.97
CA ASP A 219 17.89 -4.18 -0.13
C ASP A 219 18.83 -4.90 -1.11
N GLY A 220 19.36 -6.06 -0.70
CA GLY A 220 20.26 -6.89 -1.49
C GLY A 220 21.68 -6.34 -1.62
N THR A 221 22.05 -5.35 -0.82
CA THR A 221 23.37 -4.71 -0.81
C THR A 221 24.07 -5.06 0.50
N CYS A 222 25.17 -5.80 0.40
CA CYS A 222 25.90 -6.24 1.59
C CYS A 222 26.74 -5.11 2.20
N GLY A 223 26.97 -5.14 3.50
CA GLY A 223 27.89 -4.25 4.22
C GLY A 223 27.25 -2.97 4.76
N ASN A 224 25.93 -2.97 4.95
CA ASN A 224 25.15 -1.83 5.41
C ASN A 224 24.35 -2.17 6.68
N SER A 225 23.32 -1.37 7.01
CA SER A 225 22.58 -1.50 8.26
C SER A 225 21.44 -2.51 8.24
N ASP A 226 21.01 -3.01 7.08
CA ASP A 226 19.95 -4.03 6.97
C ASP A 226 20.48 -5.46 6.83
N ASP A 227 21.80 -5.64 6.78
CA ASP A 227 22.48 -6.93 6.91
C ASP A 227 21.96 -7.74 8.11
N ILE A 228 21.73 -9.03 7.87
CA ILE A 228 21.14 -9.93 8.84
C ILE A 228 22.15 -10.98 9.29
N TYR A 229 22.61 -10.83 10.53
CA TYR A 229 23.47 -11.78 11.22
C TYR A 229 22.68 -12.79 12.05
N PRO A 230 23.22 -13.99 12.33
CA PRO A 230 22.58 -14.96 13.20
C PRO A 230 22.35 -14.38 14.60
N SER A 231 21.25 -14.79 15.22
CA SER A 231 20.88 -14.35 16.56
C SER A 231 21.99 -14.66 17.58
N GLY A 232 22.44 -13.64 18.32
CA GLY A 232 23.49 -13.76 19.34
C GLY A 232 24.91 -13.44 18.87
N VAL A 233 25.08 -13.06 17.59
CA VAL A 233 26.33 -12.49 17.09
C VAL A 233 26.35 -10.98 17.37
N PRO A 234 27.42 -10.43 17.96
CA PRO A 234 27.56 -9.00 18.22
C PRO A 234 27.73 -8.14 16.95
#